data_AF-A0A4Q1F120-F1
#
_entry.id   AF-A0A4Q1F120-F1
#
_cell.length_a   1.000
_cell.length_b   1.000
_cell.length_c   1.000
_cell.angle_alpha   90.00
_cell.angle_beta   90.00
_cell.angle_gamma   90.00
#
_symmetry.space_group_name_H-M   'P 1'
#
loop_
_entity.id
_entity.type
_entity.pdbx_description
1 polymer ?
#
loop_
_entity_poly.entity_id
_entity_poly.type
_entity_poly.pdbx_seq_one_letter_code
_entity_poly.pdbx_strand_id
1 'polypeptide(L)'
;GDGKYRLDKQLDFIVTDGNITQVKTLEYGNVVVSNYKYDSEPNILLGDIAYETPLFKVDGYEILTHNKLGKRNKNNVISMENVFTETPFQKSYKTVNFKRNLDKSGRISEIIISGSYVTSNPLNSATNFVDEKVIFEYK
;
A
#
# COMPACT_ATOMS: atom_id res chain seq x y z
N GLY A 1 32.08 -17.23 -9.83
CA GLY A 1 30.83 -16.59 -9.40
C GLY A 1 29.73 -17.54 -9.76
N ASP A 2 29.24 -18.30 -8.80
CA ASP A 2 28.84 -19.70 -9.03
C ASP A 2 27.40 -19.87 -9.52
N GLY A 3 26.86 -18.86 -10.22
CA GLY A 3 25.57 -18.94 -10.93
C GLY A 3 24.36 -19.29 -10.08
N LYS A 4 24.43 -19.20 -8.75
CA LYS A 4 23.32 -19.57 -7.86
C LYS A 4 22.32 -18.42 -7.80
N TYR A 5 21.12 -18.66 -8.34
CA TYR A 5 19.97 -17.80 -8.14
C TYR A 5 19.63 -17.75 -6.64
N ARG A 6 19.42 -16.55 -6.11
CA ARG A 6 18.92 -16.33 -4.73
C ARG A 6 17.52 -15.72 -4.83
N LEU A 7 16.60 -16.23 -4.00
CA LEU A 7 15.32 -15.56 -3.81
C LEU A 7 15.56 -14.19 -3.18
N ASP A 8 15.18 -13.14 -3.89
CA ASP A 8 15.42 -11.76 -3.46
C ASP A 8 14.22 -11.20 -2.67
N LYS A 9 13.01 -11.44 -3.19
CA LYS A 9 11.74 -10.98 -2.62
C LYS A 9 10.67 -12.03 -2.85
N GLN A 10 9.85 -12.27 -1.82
CA GLN A 10 8.63 -13.08 -1.91
C GLN A 10 7.44 -12.28 -1.38
N LEU A 11 6.31 -12.39 -2.08
CA LEU A 11 5.05 -11.76 -1.73
C LEU A 11 3.95 -12.82 -1.67
N ASP A 12 3.41 -13.05 -0.47
CA ASP A 12 2.25 -13.91 -0.26
C ASP A 12 1.01 -13.05 -0.02
N PHE A 13 -0.11 -13.40 -0.68
CA PHE A 13 -1.35 -12.62 -0.63
C PHE A 13 -2.45 -13.41 0.06
N ILE A 14 -3.20 -12.75 0.95
CA ILE A 14 -4.50 -13.25 1.44
C ILE A 14 -5.60 -12.43 0.78
N VAL A 15 -6.58 -13.13 0.19
CA VAL A 15 -7.71 -12.51 -0.49
C VAL A 15 -9.01 -12.92 0.20
N THR A 16 -9.84 -11.94 0.54
CA THR A 16 -11.16 -12.13 1.15
C THR A 16 -12.16 -11.27 0.38
N ASP A 17 -13.28 -11.86 -0.05
CA ASP A 17 -14.37 -11.16 -0.77
C ASP A 17 -13.91 -10.33 -1.99
N GLY A 18 -12.86 -10.81 -2.67
CA GLY A 18 -12.29 -10.13 -3.83
C GLY A 18 -11.41 -8.91 -3.48
N ASN A 19 -10.94 -8.80 -2.24
CA ASN A 19 -9.97 -7.81 -1.75
C ASN A 19 -8.71 -8.49 -1.19
N ILE A 20 -7.52 -7.95 -1.46
CA ILE A 20 -6.26 -8.37 -0.84
C ILE A 20 -6.18 -7.82 0.59
N THR A 21 -6.67 -8.58 1.56
CA THR A 21 -6.70 -8.16 2.97
C THR A 21 -5.34 -8.21 3.64
N GLN A 22 -4.39 -8.98 3.10
CA GLN A 22 -3.03 -9.05 3.61
C GLN A 22 -2.00 -9.29 2.52
N VAL A 23 -0.82 -8.67 2.67
CA VAL A 23 0.40 -8.97 1.92
C VAL A 23 1.51 -9.27 2.91
N LYS A 24 2.07 -10.48 2.85
CA LYS A 24 3.29 -10.84 3.57
C LYS A 24 4.47 -10.71 2.61
N THR A 25 5.39 -9.81 2.93
CA THR A 25 6.62 -9.58 2.18
C THR A 25 7.78 -10.18 2.94
N LEU A 26 8.56 -11.04 2.28
CA LEU A 26 9.86 -11.50 2.76
C LEU A 26 10.92 -10.92 1.83
N GLU A 27 11.81 -10.10 2.38
CA GLU A 27 12.89 -9.45 1.62
C GLU A 27 14.16 -9.40 2.49
N TYR A 28 15.27 -9.94 1.97
CA TYR A 28 16.54 -10.05 2.70
C TYR A 28 16.44 -10.66 4.12
N GLY A 29 15.48 -11.57 4.35
CA GLY A 29 15.26 -12.21 5.66
C GLY A 29 14.33 -11.44 6.61
N ASN A 30 13.96 -10.20 6.27
CA ASN A 30 12.98 -9.42 7.01
C ASN A 30 11.57 -9.73 6.53
N VAL A 31 10.62 -9.86 7.48
CA VAL A 31 9.22 -10.05 7.16
C VAL A 31 8.41 -8.82 7.55
N VAL A 32 7.62 -8.35 6.59
CA VAL A 32 6.56 -7.35 6.79
C VAL A 32 5.24 -7.97 6.45
N VAL A 33 4.27 -7.85 7.35
CA VAL A 33 2.87 -8.17 7.10
C VAL A 33 2.10 -6.86 6.99
N SER A 34 1.60 -6.57 5.80
CA SER A 34 0.73 -5.42 5.54
C SER A 34 -0.71 -5.88 5.57
N ASN A 35 -1.51 -5.35 6.48
CA ASN A 35 -2.94 -5.60 6.61
C ASN A 35 -3.72 -4.43 6.06
N TYR A 36 -4.75 -4.71 5.27
CA TYR A 36 -5.53 -3.70 4.56
C TYR A 36 -6.99 -3.75 5.00
N LYS A 37 -7.58 -2.57 5.17
CA LYS A 37 -9.02 -2.40 5.36
C LYS A 37 -9.59 -1.63 4.19
N TYR A 38 -10.86 -1.89 3.91
CA TYR A 38 -11.55 -1.42 2.73
C TYR A 38 -12.84 -0.70 3.10
N ASP A 39 -13.28 0.19 2.22
CA ASP A 39 -14.65 0.70 2.25
C ASP A 39 -15.66 -0.37 1.79
N SER A 40 -16.94 -0.02 1.85
CA SER A 40 -18.04 -0.86 1.34
C SER A 40 -18.34 -0.61 -0.14
N GLU A 41 -17.71 0.39 -0.76
CA GLU A 41 -18.04 0.87 -2.11
C GLU A 41 -17.30 0.05 -3.17
N PRO A 42 -18.01 -0.67 -4.06
CA PRO A 42 -17.40 -1.59 -5.02
C PRO A 42 -16.83 -0.87 -6.25
N ASN A 43 -15.98 0.14 -6.05
CA ASN A 43 -15.39 0.93 -7.11
C ASN A 43 -13.94 1.29 -6.78
N ILE A 44 -12.98 0.81 -7.57
CA ILE A 44 -11.58 1.26 -7.46
C ILE A 44 -11.41 2.53 -8.28
N LEU A 45 -11.09 3.63 -7.62
CA LEU A 45 -10.75 4.87 -8.31
C LEU A 45 -9.28 4.82 -8.75
N LEU A 46 -8.99 5.03 -10.05
CA LEU A 46 -7.65 4.86 -10.66
C LEU A 46 -6.52 5.65 -9.97
N GLY A 47 -6.84 6.72 -9.23
CA GLY A 47 -5.87 7.44 -8.39
C GLY A 47 -5.23 6.58 -7.30
N ASP A 48 -5.80 5.42 -6.96
CA ASP A 48 -5.27 4.49 -5.95
C ASP A 48 -4.02 3.72 -6.37
N ILE A 49 -3.67 3.72 -7.65
CA ILE A 49 -2.50 2.98 -8.17
C ILE A 49 -1.17 3.57 -7.64
N ALA A 50 -1.16 4.84 -7.22
CA ALA A 50 0.06 5.59 -6.93
C ALA A 50 0.58 5.50 -5.47
N TYR A 51 -0.03 4.69 -4.59
CA TYR A 51 0.29 4.67 -3.16
C TYR A 51 0.46 3.25 -2.63
N GLU A 52 1.06 3.09 -1.44
CA GLU A 52 1.37 1.85 -0.64
C GLU A 52 0.21 0.83 -0.43
N THR A 53 -0.83 0.92 -1.24
CA THR A 53 -1.81 -0.13 -1.50
C THR A 53 -1.15 -1.45 -1.94
N PRO A 54 -1.88 -2.58 -1.87
CA PRO A 54 -1.37 -3.87 -2.33
C PRO A 54 -0.92 -3.87 -3.81
N LEU A 55 -1.50 -2.97 -4.63
CA LEU A 55 -1.19 -2.88 -6.06
C LEU A 55 0.18 -2.27 -6.32
N PHE A 56 0.63 -1.34 -5.49
CA PHE A 56 1.94 -0.70 -5.60
C PHE A 56 3.09 -1.62 -5.17
N LYS A 57 2.85 -2.55 -4.24
CA LYS A 57 3.89 -3.46 -3.72
C LYS A 57 4.46 -4.45 -4.74
N VAL A 58 3.78 -4.63 -5.85
CA VAL A 58 4.23 -5.50 -6.93
C VAL A 58 4.89 -4.65 -7.99
N ASP A 59 6.22 -4.57 -7.94
CA ASP A 59 7.04 -3.99 -9.00
C ASP A 59 6.69 -4.67 -10.34
N GLY A 60 6.38 -3.89 -11.36
CA GLY A 60 5.86 -4.41 -12.63
C GLY A 60 4.34 -4.56 -12.65
N TYR A 61 3.63 -3.48 -12.26
CA TYR A 61 2.18 -3.33 -12.39
C TYR A 61 1.64 -3.85 -13.73
N GLU A 62 2.41 -3.73 -14.81
CA GLU A 62 2.12 -4.20 -16.16
C GLU A 62 1.84 -5.71 -16.22
N ILE A 63 2.60 -6.55 -15.50
CA ILE A 63 2.45 -8.02 -15.55
C ILE A 63 1.19 -8.46 -14.78
N LEU A 64 0.82 -7.75 -13.72
CA LEU A 64 -0.44 -7.99 -13.01
C LEU A 64 -1.66 -7.36 -13.72
N THR A 65 -1.47 -6.26 -14.42
CA THR A 65 -2.53 -5.55 -15.16
C THR A 65 -2.77 -6.14 -16.54
N HIS A 66 -1.80 -6.85 -17.15
CA HIS A 66 -1.91 -7.50 -18.47
C HIS A 66 -3.11 -8.45 -18.59
N ASN A 67 -3.55 -9.05 -17.48
CA ASN A 67 -4.78 -9.85 -17.41
C ASN A 67 -5.78 -9.41 -16.31
N LYS A 68 -5.47 -8.39 -15.50
CA LYS A 68 -6.27 -8.01 -14.31
C LYS A 68 -6.22 -6.52 -13.94
N LEU A 69 -6.38 -5.60 -14.89
CA LEU A 69 -6.99 -4.31 -14.55
C LEU A 69 -8.36 -4.60 -13.89
N GLY A 70 -8.45 -4.50 -12.56
CA GLY A 70 -9.71 -4.55 -11.80
C GLY A 70 -10.19 -5.91 -11.25
N LYS A 71 -9.33 -6.91 -10.99
CA LYS A 71 -9.81 -8.25 -10.50
C LYS A 71 -9.18 -8.80 -9.21
N ARG A 72 -8.59 -7.98 -8.33
CA ARG A 72 -8.13 -8.49 -7.00
C ARG A 72 -8.49 -7.62 -5.80
N ASN A 73 -8.83 -6.34 -6.03
CA ASN A 73 -9.51 -5.51 -5.06
C ASN A 73 -10.87 -5.15 -5.65
N LYS A 74 -11.93 -5.34 -4.87
CA LYS A 74 -13.31 -4.95 -5.20
C LYS A 74 -13.59 -3.54 -4.71
N ASN A 75 -12.91 -3.12 -3.63
CA ASN A 75 -13.17 -1.91 -2.87
C ASN A 75 -11.92 -1.02 -2.75
N ASN A 76 -12.08 0.23 -2.30
CA ASN A 76 -10.93 1.10 -2.08
C ASN A 76 -10.30 0.83 -0.71
N VAL A 77 -8.97 0.90 -0.65
CA VAL A 77 -8.23 0.79 0.62
C VAL A 77 -8.46 2.05 1.45
N ILE A 78 -8.95 1.91 2.69
CA ILE A 78 -9.11 3.02 3.63
C ILE A 78 -8.00 3.06 4.68
N SER A 79 -7.34 1.93 4.95
CA SER A 79 -6.19 1.90 5.84
C SER A 79 -5.24 0.75 5.53
N MET A 80 -3.97 0.96 5.87
CA MET A 80 -2.92 -0.05 5.92
C MET A 80 -2.28 -0.05 7.31
N GLU A 81 -1.97 -1.24 7.82
CA GLU A 81 -1.12 -1.44 9.00
C GLU A 81 0.01 -2.43 8.67
N ASN A 82 1.24 -2.01 8.90
CA ASN A 82 2.43 -2.84 8.74
C ASN A 82 2.88 -3.40 10.09
N VAL A 83 2.99 -4.72 10.16
CA VAL A 83 3.59 -5.45 11.27
C VAL A 83 4.93 -5.99 10.81
N PHE A 84 6.00 -5.49 11.44
CA PHE A 84 7.37 -5.87 11.13
C PHE A 84 7.84 -6.94 12.12
N THR A 85 8.55 -7.96 11.65
CA THR A 85 9.23 -8.90 12.57
C THR A 85 10.34 -8.24 13.37
N GLU A 86 11.01 -7.25 12.77
CA GLU A 86 12.01 -6.41 13.42
C GLU A 86 11.75 -4.95 13.06
N THR A 87 11.93 -4.04 14.02
CA THR A 87 11.73 -2.61 13.76
C THR A 87 12.75 -2.11 12.72
N PRO A 88 12.29 -1.58 11.58
CA PRO A 88 13.18 -1.20 10.48
C PRO A 88 14.13 -0.08 10.91
N PHE A 89 15.38 -0.11 10.44
CA PHE A 89 16.34 0.96 10.71
C PHE A 89 15.99 2.27 9.99
N GLN A 90 15.30 2.17 8.85
CA GLN A 90 14.82 3.34 8.11
C GLN A 90 13.38 3.69 8.52
N LYS A 91 13.03 4.97 8.40
CA LYS A 91 11.67 5.45 8.62
C LYS A 91 10.73 4.76 7.64
N SER A 92 9.86 3.90 8.18
CA SER A 92 8.93 3.09 7.41
C SER A 92 7.51 3.33 7.89
N TYR A 93 6.54 3.27 6.99
CA TYR A 93 5.13 3.42 7.38
C TYR A 93 4.71 2.29 8.32
N LYS A 94 4.17 2.63 9.49
CA LYS A 94 3.54 1.69 10.41
C LYS A 94 2.04 1.64 10.18
N THR A 95 1.40 2.80 10.11
CA THR A 95 -0.02 2.92 9.79
C THR A 95 -0.23 4.00 8.74
N VAL A 96 -1.19 3.78 7.87
CA VAL A 96 -1.63 4.76 6.87
C VAL A 96 -3.15 4.70 6.78
N ASN A 97 -3.81 5.84 6.81
CA ASN A 97 -5.24 6.00 6.57
C ASN A 97 -5.44 6.89 5.35
N PHE A 98 -6.42 6.55 4.53
CA PHE A 98 -6.74 7.25 3.30
C PHE A 98 -8.17 7.76 3.37
N LYS A 99 -8.34 9.06 3.08
CA LYS A 99 -9.65 9.66 2.83
C LYS A 99 -9.65 10.27 1.44
N ARG A 100 -10.65 9.90 0.64
CA ARG A 100 -10.84 10.39 -0.73
C ARG A 100 -11.96 11.39 -0.76
N ASN A 101 -11.72 12.54 -1.38
CA ASN A 101 -12.76 13.49 -1.74
C ASN A 101 -12.96 13.43 -3.24
N LEU A 102 -14.23 13.50 -3.67
CA LEU A 102 -14.61 13.46 -5.08
C LEU A 102 -14.99 14.86 -5.56
N ASP A 103 -14.74 15.14 -6.85
CA ASP A 103 -15.30 16.30 -7.51
C ASP A 103 -16.80 16.09 -7.85
N LYS A 104 -17.43 17.13 -8.42
CA LYS A 104 -18.84 17.09 -8.82
C LYS A 104 -19.14 16.02 -9.90
N SER A 105 -18.11 15.51 -10.58
CA SER A 105 -18.21 14.48 -11.62
C SER A 105 -17.90 13.08 -11.07
N GLY A 106 -17.68 12.93 -9.76
CA GLY A 106 -17.38 11.65 -9.13
C GLY A 106 -15.93 11.18 -9.31
N ARG A 107 -15.02 12.04 -9.78
CA ARG A 107 -13.59 11.75 -9.91
C ARG A 107 -12.86 12.12 -8.62
N ILE A 108 -11.75 11.46 -8.29
CA ILE A 108 -10.93 11.85 -7.13
C ILE A 108 -10.44 13.29 -7.32
N SER A 109 -10.76 14.20 -6.41
CA SER A 109 -10.21 15.57 -6.39
C SER A 109 -9.06 15.71 -5.38
N GLU A 110 -9.14 14.99 -4.27
CA GLU A 110 -8.15 15.05 -3.19
C GLU A 110 -8.06 13.69 -2.49
N ILE A 111 -6.83 13.29 -2.15
CA ILE A 111 -6.57 12.21 -1.19
C ILE A 111 -5.86 12.81 0.01
N ILE A 112 -6.46 12.63 1.19
CA ILE A 112 -5.89 12.99 2.48
C ILE A 112 -5.31 11.73 3.11
N ILE A 113 -4.05 11.82 3.56
CA ILE A 113 -3.27 10.72 4.10
C ILE A 113 -2.80 11.08 5.50
N SER A 114 -3.06 10.19 6.46
CA SER A 114 -2.67 10.35 7.86
C SER A 114 -2.17 9.03 8.42
N GLY A 115 -1.23 9.07 9.36
CA GLY A 115 -0.67 7.83 9.89
C GLY A 115 0.56 8.03 10.77
N SER A 116 1.34 6.96 10.86
CA SER A 116 2.54 6.92 11.70
C SER A 116 3.67 6.19 11.00
N TYR A 117 4.89 6.61 11.34
CA TYR A 117 6.10 5.88 10.97
C TYR A 117 6.61 5.05 12.14
N VAL A 118 7.49 4.11 11.84
CA VAL A 118 8.31 3.40 12.82
C VAL A 118 9.74 3.32 12.31
N THR A 119 10.69 3.34 13.24
CA THR A 119 12.12 3.24 12.97
C THR A 119 12.87 2.86 14.25
N SER A 120 13.96 2.11 14.11
CA SER A 120 14.91 1.84 15.19
C SER A 120 16.08 2.83 15.21
N ASN A 121 16.20 3.70 14.21
CA ASN A 121 17.25 4.72 14.16
C ASN A 121 16.91 5.92 15.06
N PRO A 122 17.67 6.17 16.14
CA PRO A 122 17.39 7.25 17.09
C PRO A 122 17.59 8.65 16.50
N LEU A 123 18.35 8.78 15.39
CA LEU A 123 18.59 10.06 14.71
C LEU A 123 17.46 10.47 13.76
N ASN A 124 16.54 9.55 13.47
CA ASN A 124 15.41 9.80 12.58
C ASN A 124 14.13 9.48 13.35
N SER A 125 13.58 10.45 14.08
CA SER A 125 12.43 10.21 14.93
C SER A 125 11.21 9.76 14.11
N ALA A 126 10.59 8.67 14.56
CA ALA A 126 9.27 8.28 14.09
C ALA A 126 8.27 9.35 14.53
N THR A 127 7.66 10.02 13.56
CA THR A 127 6.61 11.01 13.79
C THR A 127 5.29 10.50 13.25
N ASN A 128 4.19 11.05 13.76
CA ASN A 128 2.93 10.93 13.06
C ASN A 128 2.89 11.96 11.94
N PHE A 129 2.13 11.66 10.90
CA PHE A 129 1.77 12.60 9.86
C PHE A 129 0.26 12.71 9.83
N VAL A 130 -0.24 13.93 9.64
CA VAL A 130 -1.66 14.24 9.75
C VAL A 130 -2.02 15.15 8.60
N ASP A 131 -3.04 14.73 7.87
CA ASP A 131 -3.68 15.46 6.78
C ASP A 131 -2.70 15.91 5.69
N GLU A 132 -1.74 15.04 5.34
CA GLU A 132 -0.95 15.19 4.12
C GLU A 132 -1.87 15.00 2.91
N LYS A 133 -1.66 15.78 1.85
CA LYS A 133 -2.63 15.90 0.75
C LYS A 133 -2.00 15.68 -0.60
N VAL A 134 -2.71 14.97 -1.45
CA VAL A 134 -2.48 14.94 -2.90
C VAL A 134 -3.73 15.48 -3.59
N ILE A 135 -3.54 16.48 -4.44
CA ILE A 135 -4.61 17.15 -5.19
C ILE A 135 -4.54 16.71 -6.66
N PHE A 136 -5.69 16.42 -7.24
CA PHE A 136 -5.82 16.00 -8.62
C PHE A 136 -6.51 17.10 -9.44
N GLU A 137 -5.77 17.69 -10.36
CA GLU A 137 -6.28 18.69 -11.29
C GLU A 137 -6.47 18.08 -12.67
N TYR A 138 -7.71 18.06 -13.15
CA TYR A 138 -8.06 17.55 -14.47
C TYR A 138 -8.22 18.72 -15.44
N LYS A 139 -7.63 18.60 -16.63
CA LYS A 139 -7.82 19.52 -17.75
C LYS A 139 -8.91 19.00 -18.69
#